data_AF-L8M5G3-F1
#
_entry.id   AF-L8M5G3-F1
#
_cell.length_a   1.000
_cell.length_b   1.000
_cell.length_c   1.000
_cell.angle_alpha   90.00
_cell.angle_beta   90.00
_cell.angle_gamma   90.00
#
_symmetry.space_group_name_H-M   'P 1'
#
loop_
_entity.id
_entity.type
_entity.pdbx_description
1 polymer ?
#
loop_
_entity_poly.entity_id
_entity_poly.type
_entity_poly.pdbx_seq_one_letter_code
_entity_poly.pdbx_strand_id
1 'polypeptide(L)' 'MPKGRPGGNPNIAEHGFKQKYEWDEPCSAKMGLRLPPSLYEELKKIPDWHEKVRHAIAEIVEENSN' A
#
# COMPACT_ATOMS: atom_id res chain seq x y z
N MET A 1 -38.82 11.32 -2.90
CA MET A 1 -37.79 10.39 -3.41
C MET A 1 -36.61 11.24 -3.88
N PRO A 2 -35.39 11.06 -3.35
CA PRO A 2 -34.25 11.84 -3.84
C PRO A 2 -33.95 11.38 -5.27
N LYS A 3 -34.18 12.29 -6.22
CA LYS A 3 -33.94 12.12 -7.65
C LYS A 3 -32.42 12.17 -7.86
N GLY A 4 -31.76 11.02 -7.76
CA GLY A 4 -30.35 10.88 -8.12
C GLY A 4 -30.12 11.48 -9.52
N ARG A 5 -29.01 12.22 -9.70
CA ARG A 5 -28.71 12.87 -10.98
C ARG A 5 -28.59 11.80 -12.08
N PRO A 6 -29.38 11.87 -13.16
CA PRO A 6 -29.23 10.94 -14.27
C PRO A 6 -27.90 11.25 -14.96
N GLY A 7 -26.99 10.27 -15.00
CA GLY A 7 -25.65 10.43 -15.58
C GLY A 7 -24.52 10.44 -14.53
N GLY A 8 -24.52 9.47 -13.61
CA GLY A 8 -23.32 9.18 -12.82
C GLY A 8 -22.09 9.03 -13.72
N ASN A 9 -20.90 9.35 -13.21
CA ASN A 9 -19.67 9.30 -13.99
C ASN A 9 -19.50 7.89 -14.63
N PRO A 10 -19.52 7.74 -15.96
CA PRO A 10 -19.37 6.44 -16.63
C PRO A 10 -18.04 5.76 -16.27
N ASN A 11 -17.03 6.56 -15.92
CA ASN A 11 -15.68 6.09 -15.60
C ASN A 11 -15.55 5.65 -14.13
N ILE A 12 -16.66 5.57 -13.37
CA ILE A 12 -16.60 5.15 -11.96
C ILE A 12 -16.06 3.72 -11.79
N ALA A 13 -16.25 2.85 -12.78
CA ALA A 13 -15.68 1.50 -12.80
C ALA A 13 -14.16 1.51 -13.02
N GLU A 14 -13.62 2.52 -13.71
CA GLU A 14 -12.19 2.68 -13.97
C GLU A 14 -11.46 3.31 -12.76
N HIS A 15 -12.15 4.20 -12.04
CA HIS A 15 -11.64 4.88 -10.84
C HIS A 15 -12.07 4.21 -9.52
N GLY A 16 -12.73 3.07 -9.59
CA GLY A 16 -13.10 2.29 -8.42
C GLY A 16 -11.84 1.90 -7.64
N PHE A 17 -11.89 2.09 -6.32
CA PHE A 17 -10.82 1.61 -5.44
C PHE A 17 -10.68 0.10 -5.62
N LYS A 18 -9.55 -0.34 -6.18
CA LYS A 18 -9.16 -1.75 -6.23
C LYS A 18 -8.15 -1.98 -5.13
N GLN A 19 -8.47 -2.86 -4.19
CA GLN A 19 -7.49 -3.33 -3.22
C GLN A 19 -6.35 -3.99 -4.00
N LYS A 20 -5.19 -3.33 -4.01
CA LYS A 20 -4.02 -3.75 -4.81
C LYS A 20 -3.24 -4.88 -4.13
N TYR A 21 -3.37 -5.03 -2.80
CA TYR A 21 -2.64 -5.99 -1.98
C TYR A 21 -3.58 -6.66 -0.96
N GLU A 22 -3.41 -7.97 -0.79
CA GLU A 22 -4.14 -8.78 0.19
C GLU A 22 -3.32 -8.86 1.48
N TRP A 23 -3.74 -8.08 2.49
CA TRP A 23 -3.24 -8.16 3.86
C TRP A 23 -4.43 -8.58 4.73
N ASP A 24 -4.20 -9.50 5.68
CA ASP A 24 -5.25 -9.98 6.60
C ASP A 24 -5.82 -8.83 7.47
N GLU A 25 -4.98 -7.82 7.74
CA GLU A 25 -5.35 -6.64 8.50
C GLU A 25 -4.91 -5.33 7.82
N PRO A 26 -5.57 -4.20 8.12
CA PRO A 26 -5.16 -2.89 7.60
C PRO A 26 -3.77 -2.48 8.12
N CYS A 27 -2.90 -2.00 7.22
CA CYS A 27 -1.56 -1.49 7.55
C CYS A 27 -1.58 -0.13 8.29
N SER A 28 -2.18 -0.09 9.49
CA SER A 28 -2.42 1.11 10.29
C SER A 28 -1.30 1.43 11.29
N ALA A 29 -0.47 0.45 11.62
CA ALA A 29 0.67 0.61 12.52
C ALA A 29 1.79 1.46 11.90
N LYS A 30 2.53 2.21 12.74
CA LYS A 30 3.67 3.02 12.32
C LYS A 30 4.98 2.39 12.80
N MET A 31 5.92 2.21 11.88
CA MET A 31 7.28 1.77 12.18
C MET A 31 8.28 2.86 11.77
N GLY A 32 9.18 3.25 12.68
CA GLY A 32 10.27 4.18 12.39
C GLY A 32 11.60 3.45 12.29
N LEU A 33 12.33 3.64 11.19
CA LEU A 33 13.66 3.05 10.96
C LEU A 33 14.64 4.14 10.52
N ARG A 34 15.83 4.15 11.10
CA ARG A 34 16.91 5.05 10.64
C ARG A 34 17.70 4.36 9.54
N LEU A 35 17.86 5.04 8.40
CA LEU A 35 18.60 4.56 7.24
C LEU A 35 19.67 5.59 6.84
N PRO A 36 20.76 5.17 6.17
CA PRO A 36 21.64 6.11 5.47
C PRO A 36 20.82 7.00 4.50
N PRO A 37 21.09 8.32 4.43
CA PRO A 37 20.31 9.22 3.59
C PRO A 37 20.28 8.80 2.12
N SER A 38 21.42 8.40 1.56
CA SER A 38 21.54 7.92 0.17
C SER A 38 20.66 6.70 -0.11
N LEU A 39 20.60 5.75 0.83
CA LEU A 39 19.76 4.56 0.69
C LEU A 39 18.28 4.92 0.69
N TYR A 40 17.88 5.85 1.56
CA TYR A 40 16.49 6.29 1.63
C TYR A 40 16.06 7.06 0.37
N GLU A 41 16.96 7.86 -0.20
CA GLU A 41 16.72 8.53 -1.48
C GLU A 41 16.54 7.55 -2.64
N GLU A 42 17.38 6.50 -2.71
CA GLU A 42 17.22 5.45 -3.73
C GLU A 42 15.92 4.66 -3.53
N LEU A 43 15.58 4.31 -2.29
CA LEU A 43 14.34 3.58 -1.97
C LEU A 43 13.10 4.34 -2.47
N LYS A 44 13.06 5.67 -2.30
CA LYS A 44 11.93 6.51 -2.74
C LYS A 44 11.71 6.54 -4.24
N LYS A 45 12.74 6.24 -5.05
CA LYS A 45 12.62 6.20 -6.52
C LYS A 45 11.91 4.94 -6.99
N ILE A 46 11.78 3.92 -6.13
CA ILE A 46 11.18 2.64 -6.47
C ILE A 46 9.64 2.76 -6.42
N PRO A 47 8.91 2.38 -7.48
CA PRO A 47 7.45 2.31 -7.45
C PRO A 47 6.98 1.32 -6.38
N ASP A 48 5.94 1.72 -5.64
CA ASP A 48 5.35 0.94 -4.55
C ASP A 48 6.35 0.46 -3.49
N TRP A 49 7.41 1.25 -3.22
CA TRP A 49 8.48 0.85 -2.30
C TRP A 49 7.98 0.48 -0.90
N HIS A 50 6.91 1.13 -0.41
CA HIS A 50 6.32 0.82 0.89
C HIS A 50 5.85 -0.65 0.96
N GLU A 51 5.22 -1.15 -0.09
CA GLU A 51 4.69 -2.53 -0.13
C GLU A 51 5.82 -3.52 -0.24
N LYS A 52 6.84 -3.21 -1.06
CA LYS A 52 8.06 -4.03 -1.13
C LYS A 52 8.75 -4.14 0.23
N VAL A 53 8.82 -3.03 0.98
CA VAL A 53 9.36 -3.03 2.34
C VAL A 53 8.48 -3.85 3.29
N ARG A 54 7.15 -3.77 3.19
CA ARG A 54 6.26 -4.61 4.01
C ARG A 54 6.45 -6.10 3.74
N HIS A 55 6.56 -6.51 2.47
CA HIS A 55 6.83 -7.90 2.12
C HIS A 55 8.19 -8.37 2.67
N ALA A 56 9.25 -7.56 2.54
CA ALA A 56 10.55 -7.90 3.10
C ALA A 56 10.50 -8.05 4.64
N ILE A 57 9.72 -7.21 5.33
CA ILE A 57 9.52 -7.33 6.79
C ILE A 57 8.75 -8.62 7.12
N ALA A 58 7.70 -8.94 6.37
CA ALA A 58 6.92 -10.17 6.57
C ALA A 58 7.78 -11.42 6.40
N GLU A 59 8.62 -11.46 5.35
CA GLU A 59 9.57 -12.55 5.10
C GLU A 59 10.55 -12.71 6.27
N ILE A 60 11.13 -11.61 6.77
CA ILE A 60 12.01 -11.64 7.95
C ILE A 60 11.28 -12.22 9.17
N VAL A 61 10.01 -11.85 9.39
CA VAL A 61 9.23 -12.35 10.53
C VAL A 61 8.94 -13.85 10.39
N GLU A 62 8.59 -14.32 9.20
CA GLU A 62 8.35 -15.74 8.91
C GLU A 62 9.63 -16.57 9.14
N GLU A 63 10.78 -16.10 8.66
CA GLU A 63 12.06 -16.77 8.85
C GLU A 63 12.45 -16.92 10.33
N ASN A 64 12.16 -15.92 11.15
CA ASN A 64 12.53 -15.91 12.58
C ASN A 64 11.44 -16.46 13.52
N SER A 65 10.32 -16.93 12.98
CA SER A 65 9.26 -17.59 13.74
C SER A 65 9.39 -19.12 13.76
N ASN A 66 10.41 -19.67 13.09
CA ASN A 66 10.79 -21.09 13.10
C ASN A 66 11.98 -21.34 14.05
#